data_AF-A0A1F3TYR5-F1
#
_entry.id   AF-A0A1F3TYR5-F1
#
_cell.length_a   1.000
_cell.length_b   1.000
_cell.length_c   1.000
_cell.angle_alpha   90.00
_cell.angle_beta   90.00
_cell.angle_gamma   90.00
#
_symmetry.space_group_name_H-M   'P 1'
#
loop_
_entity.id
_entity.type
_entity.pdbx_description
1 polymer ?
#
loop_
_entity_poly.entity_id
_entity_poly.type
_entity_poly.pdbx_seq_one_letter_code
_entity_poly.pdbx_strand_id
1 'polypeptide(L)'
;MKQKIFDKLVKNLEDLTKQYRMLLDCVRKEKEFLIQSNLEKLNENNVLKEQLLMRIRSLDGLRVNYAAELAQIVGADAVQPRLLDISKRIGGGEGDRLRSIHSTLEIVTTRLVQINKDNATYAESGIQTIGNAMENLKETLMGQKTYKKKGGYQQGPDKSGHFVSKEA
;
A
#
# COMPACT_ATOMS: atom_id res chain seq x y z
N MET A 1 35.10 19.06 17.00
CA MET A 1 34.52 18.98 15.64
C MET A 1 33.71 17.69 15.45
N LYS A 2 34.28 16.50 15.72
CA LYS A 2 33.58 15.20 15.70
C LYS A 2 32.24 15.19 16.43
N GLN A 3 32.21 15.57 17.72
CA GLN A 3 30.98 15.53 18.55
C GLN A 3 29.80 16.28 17.92
N LYS A 4 30.06 17.50 17.42
CA LYS A 4 29.03 18.34 16.81
C LYS A 4 28.39 17.69 15.57
N ILE A 5 29.18 16.98 14.77
CA ILE A 5 28.69 16.27 13.57
C ILE A 5 27.95 15.00 13.97
N PHE A 6 28.47 14.27 14.98
CA PHE A 6 27.77 13.14 15.57
C PHE A 6 26.38 13.52 16.09
N ASP A 7 26.28 14.59 16.89
CA ASP A 7 25.00 15.04 17.45
C ASP A 7 24.02 15.48 16.35
N LYS A 8 24.51 16.11 15.27
CA LYS A 8 23.70 16.45 14.10
C LYS A 8 23.14 15.21 13.40
N LEU A 9 23.99 14.20 13.16
CA LEU A 9 23.57 12.95 12.53
C LEU A 9 22.55 12.23 13.41
N VAL A 10 22.82 12.12 14.70
CA VAL A 10 21.92 11.47 15.65
C VAL A 10 20.56 12.16 15.70
N LYS A 11 20.53 13.50 15.82
CA LYS A 11 19.28 14.26 15.79
C LYS A 11 18.51 14.03 14.48
N ASN A 12 19.20 14.06 13.34
CA ASN A 12 18.59 13.79 12.05
C ASN A 12 18.00 12.37 11.96
N LEU A 13 18.69 11.35 12.49
CA LEU A 13 18.21 9.97 12.52
C LEU A 13 17.02 9.78 13.47
N GLU A 14 17.01 10.48 14.61
CA GLU A 14 15.87 10.52 15.54
C GLU A 14 14.65 11.18 14.90
N ASP A 15 14.85 12.29 14.19
CA ASP A 15 13.80 12.97 13.42
C ASP A 15 13.27 12.06 12.28
N LEU A 16 14.14 11.37 11.55
CA LEU A 16 13.76 10.36 10.56
C LEU A 16 12.92 9.26 11.19
N THR A 17 13.36 8.72 12.33
CA THR A 17 12.64 7.68 13.06
C THR A 17 11.23 8.14 13.42
N LYS A 18 11.08 9.39 13.87
CA LYS A 18 9.78 9.99 14.16
C LYS A 18 8.90 10.05 12.91
N GLN A 19 9.43 10.50 11.77
CA GLN A 19 8.66 10.55 10.53
C GLN A 19 8.23 9.15 10.06
N TYR A 20 9.12 8.15 10.12
CA TYR A 20 8.77 6.77 9.77
C TYR A 20 7.70 6.18 10.69
N ARG A 21 7.72 6.49 11.99
CA ARG A 21 6.65 6.09 12.92
C ARG A 21 5.31 6.75 12.57
N MET A 22 5.31 8.05 12.26
CA MET A 22 4.10 8.74 11.80
C MET A 22 3.57 8.15 10.49
N LEU A 23 4.46 7.79 9.56
CA LEU A 23 4.09 7.14 8.31
C LEU A 23 3.52 5.73 8.55
N LEU A 24 4.09 4.98 9.49
CA LEU A 24 3.56 3.68 9.89
C LEU A 24 2.11 3.80 10.42
N ASP A 25 1.83 4.81 11.24
CA ASP A 25 0.48 5.05 11.74
C ASP A 25 -0.48 5.52 10.63
N CYS A 26 0.01 6.31 9.67
CA CYS A 26 -0.75 6.71 8.48
C CYS A 26 -1.15 5.49 7.62
N VAL A 27 -0.23 4.56 7.38
CA VAL A 27 -0.51 3.33 6.63
C VAL A 27 -1.42 2.38 7.41
N ARG A 28 -1.36 2.36 8.74
CA ARG A 28 -2.34 1.63 9.57
C ARG A 28 -3.74 2.18 9.45
N LYS A 29 -3.91 3.50 9.52
CA LYS A 29 -5.21 4.17 9.33
C LYS A 29 -5.76 3.97 7.92
N GLU A 30 -4.87 3.94 6.92
CA GLU A 30 -5.24 3.64 5.53
C GLU A 30 -5.98 2.30 5.42
N LYS A 31 -5.49 1.27 6.14
CA LYS A 31 -6.16 -0.03 6.22
C LYS A 31 -7.59 0.09 6.75
N GLU A 32 -7.79 0.85 7.84
CA GLU A 32 -9.11 1.05 8.45
C GLU A 32 -10.06 1.77 7.50
N PHE A 33 -9.58 2.80 6.79
CA PHE A 33 -10.38 3.55 5.82
C PHE A 33 -10.74 2.73 4.58
N LEU A 34 -9.83 1.86 4.12
CA LEU A 34 -10.10 0.92 3.03
C LEU A 34 -11.20 -0.09 3.43
N ILE A 35 -11.14 -0.64 4.66
CA ILE A 35 -12.16 -1.58 5.16
C ILE A 35 -13.52 -0.88 5.32
N GLN A 36 -13.54 0.37 5.75
CA GLN A 36 -14.76 1.17 5.91
C GLN A 36 -15.28 1.75 4.59
N SER A 37 -14.55 1.59 3.48
CA SER A 37 -14.84 2.24 2.18
C SER A 37 -15.02 3.77 2.29
N ASN A 38 -14.30 4.42 3.21
CA ASN A 38 -14.40 5.86 3.44
C ASN A 38 -13.41 6.62 2.53
N LEU A 39 -13.87 6.98 1.33
CA LEU A 39 -13.03 7.62 0.31
C LEU A 39 -12.52 9.01 0.71
N GLU A 40 -13.30 9.78 1.46
CA GLU A 40 -12.92 11.12 1.90
C GLU A 40 -11.72 11.06 2.86
N LYS A 41 -11.84 10.25 3.92
CA LYS A 41 -10.75 10.03 4.88
C LYS A 41 -9.54 9.36 4.24
N LEU A 42 -9.77 8.47 3.27
CA LEU A 42 -8.68 7.84 2.52
C LEU A 42 -7.88 8.88 1.72
N ASN A 43 -8.57 9.84 1.09
CA ASN A 43 -7.94 10.93 0.35
C ASN A 43 -7.16 11.87 1.27
N GLU A 44 -7.75 12.29 2.40
CA GLU A 44 -7.03 13.08 3.41
C GLU A 44 -5.77 12.36 3.93
N ASN A 45 -5.88 11.06 4.18
CA ASN A 45 -4.76 10.24 4.64
C ASN A 45 -3.66 10.13 3.57
N ASN A 46 -4.02 10.07 2.28
CA ASN A 46 -3.05 10.10 1.19
C ASN A 46 -2.29 11.43 1.12
N VAL A 47 -2.97 12.57 1.30
CA VAL A 47 -2.29 13.88 1.36
C VAL A 47 -1.29 13.92 2.52
N LEU A 48 -1.67 13.41 3.71
CA LEU A 48 -0.74 13.30 4.85
C LEU A 48 0.43 12.37 4.54
N LYS A 49 0.18 11.23 3.88
CA LYS A 49 1.20 10.27 3.45
C LYS A 49 2.23 10.93 2.53
N GLU A 50 1.79 11.70 1.55
CA GLU A 50 2.67 12.43 0.63
C GLU A 50 3.55 13.45 1.35
N GLN A 51 2.98 14.22 2.28
CA GLN A 51 3.73 15.18 3.10
C GLN A 51 4.81 14.50 3.95
N LEU A 52 4.48 13.36 4.57
CA LEU A 52 5.43 12.57 5.35
C LEU A 52 6.56 12.01 4.46
N LEU A 53 6.23 11.48 3.28
CA LEU A 53 7.22 10.97 2.33
C LEU A 53 8.16 12.06 1.82
N MET A 54 7.65 13.25 1.51
CA MET A 54 8.48 14.40 1.13
C MET A 54 9.46 14.76 2.26
N ARG A 55 8.98 14.81 3.51
CA ARG A 55 9.82 15.14 4.67
C ARG A 55 10.88 14.07 4.94
N ILE A 56 10.53 12.79 4.79
CA ILE A 56 11.48 11.67 4.88
C ILE A 56 12.58 11.82 3.84
N ARG A 57 12.24 12.09 2.57
CA ARG A 57 13.23 12.29 1.50
C ARG A 57 14.20 13.43 1.82
N SER A 58 13.70 14.58 2.29
CA SER A 58 14.55 15.70 2.68
C SER A 58 15.50 15.35 3.83
N LEU A 59 14.98 14.69 4.86
CA LEU A 59 15.79 14.27 6.00
C LEU A 59 16.82 13.18 5.64
N ASP A 60 16.48 12.28 4.71
CA ASP A 60 17.39 11.23 4.24
C ASP A 60 18.54 11.81 3.41
N GLY A 61 18.27 12.84 2.61
CA GLY A 61 19.34 13.60 1.94
C GLY A 61 20.32 14.22 2.94
N LEU A 62 19.81 14.80 4.04
CA LEU A 62 20.66 15.32 5.11
C LEU A 62 21.42 14.21 5.85
N ARG A 63 20.79 13.05 6.07
CA ARG A 63 21.44 11.88 6.68
C ARG A 63 22.69 11.48 5.91
N VAL A 64 22.59 11.37 4.59
CA VAL A 64 23.72 10.99 3.72
C VAL A 64 24.87 11.98 3.87
N ASN A 65 24.58 13.29 3.85
CA ASN A 65 25.59 14.33 4.02
C ASN A 65 26.28 14.24 5.39
N TYR A 66 25.52 14.17 6.48
CA TYR A 66 26.07 14.08 7.84
C TYR A 66 26.82 12.77 8.08
N ALA A 67 26.36 11.65 7.50
CA ALA A 67 27.03 10.37 7.59
C ALA A 67 28.34 10.37 6.81
N ALA A 68 28.40 11.00 5.63
CA ALA A 68 29.63 11.16 4.86
C ALA A 68 30.66 12.02 5.62
N GLU A 69 30.25 13.16 6.16
CA GLU A 69 31.10 14.02 7.01
C GLU A 69 31.64 13.25 8.23
N LEU A 70 30.78 12.51 8.92
CA LEU A 70 31.21 11.71 10.07
C LEU A 70 32.14 10.56 9.65
N ALA A 71 31.87 9.90 8.53
CA ALA A 71 32.68 8.83 7.98
C ALA A 71 34.11 9.30 7.67
N GLN A 72 34.26 10.49 7.07
CA GLN A 72 35.58 11.09 6.82
C GLN A 72 36.37 11.29 8.12
N ILE A 73 35.71 11.76 9.18
CA ILE A 73 36.36 12.02 10.48
C ILE A 73 36.80 10.73 11.18
N VAL A 74 36.05 9.65 11.03
CA VAL A 74 36.32 8.37 11.74
C VAL A 74 37.10 7.36 10.89
N GLY A 75 37.50 7.73 9.67
CA GLY A 75 38.21 6.84 8.75
C GLY A 75 37.34 5.69 8.23
N ALA A 76 36.04 5.94 8.04
CA ALA A 76 35.13 5.03 7.34
C ALA A 76 34.97 5.47 5.87
N ASP A 77 34.30 4.64 5.07
CA ASP A 77 33.98 4.97 3.68
C ASP A 77 33.02 6.18 3.63
N ALA A 78 33.50 7.28 3.08
CA ALA A 78 32.73 8.51 2.91
C ALA A 78 31.93 8.56 1.59
N VAL A 79 32.26 7.71 0.62
CA VAL A 79 31.55 7.62 -0.67
C VAL A 79 30.27 6.81 -0.49
N GLN A 80 30.33 5.74 0.30
CA GLN A 80 29.16 4.92 0.66
C GLN A 80 29.07 4.77 2.19
N PRO A 81 28.70 5.83 2.92
CA PRO A 81 28.70 5.82 4.38
C PRO A 81 27.63 4.88 4.94
N ARG A 82 28.06 3.72 5.44
CA ARG A 82 27.18 2.78 6.16
C ARG A 82 27.17 3.07 7.65
N LEU A 83 25.98 3.23 8.21
CA LEU A 83 25.80 3.58 9.63
C LEU A 83 26.43 2.55 10.58
N LEU A 84 26.34 1.25 10.24
CA LEU A 84 26.94 0.19 11.05
C LEU A 84 28.47 0.24 11.02
N ASP A 85 29.09 0.59 9.90
CA ASP A 85 30.55 0.69 9.79
C ASP A 85 31.08 1.91 10.55
N ILE A 86 30.37 3.04 10.47
CA ILE A 86 30.63 4.23 11.30
C ILE A 86 30.49 3.86 12.79
N SER A 87 29.45 3.12 13.17
CA SER A 87 29.24 2.71 14.58
C SER A 87 30.36 1.81 15.11
N LYS A 88 30.91 0.92 14.27
CA LYS A 88 32.03 0.04 14.63
C LYS A 88 33.32 0.83 14.82
N ARG A 89 33.59 1.82 13.94
CA ARG A 89 34.78 2.68 14.02
C ARG A 89 34.75 3.60 15.23
N ILE A 90 33.59 4.16 15.56
CA ILE A 90 33.43 5.04 16.73
C ILE A 90 33.54 4.25 18.03
N GLY A 91 32.87 3.09 18.12
CA GLY A 91 32.84 2.27 19.33
C GLY A 91 32.18 2.94 20.53
N GLY A 92 32.22 2.27 21.68
CA GLY A 92 31.67 2.78 22.95
C GLY A 92 30.19 3.18 22.89
N GLY A 93 29.79 4.04 23.82
CA GLY A 93 28.39 4.48 23.95
C GLY A 93 27.84 5.23 22.73
N GLU A 94 28.69 5.95 22.00
CA GLU A 94 28.31 6.62 20.74
C GLU A 94 27.97 5.59 19.65
N GLY A 95 28.80 4.55 19.50
CA GLY A 95 28.56 3.46 18.56
C GLY A 95 27.30 2.67 18.90
N ASP A 96 27.09 2.36 20.18
CA ASP A 96 25.89 1.65 20.63
C ASP A 96 24.62 2.46 20.39
N ARG A 97 24.67 3.78 20.56
CA ARG A 97 23.56 4.68 20.23
C ARG A 97 23.19 4.62 18.75
N LEU A 98 24.17 4.66 17.85
CA LEU A 98 23.91 4.54 16.39
C LEU A 98 23.30 3.17 16.03
N ARG A 99 23.77 2.09 16.65
CA ARG A 99 23.20 0.74 16.43
C ARG A 99 21.76 0.67 16.91
N SER A 100 21.46 1.21 18.08
CA SER A 100 20.09 1.24 18.62
C SER A 100 19.11 1.99 17.69
N ILE A 101 19.54 3.15 17.17
CA ILE A 101 18.74 3.92 16.21
C ILE A 101 18.57 3.15 14.90
N HIS A 102 19.63 2.52 14.39
CA HIS A 102 19.55 1.66 13.20
C HIS A 102 18.53 0.53 13.37
N SER A 103 18.62 -0.24 14.46
CA SER A 103 17.69 -1.33 14.75
C SER A 103 16.25 -0.83 14.84
N THR A 104 16.03 0.34 15.44
CA THR A 104 14.70 0.95 15.50
C THR A 104 14.16 1.30 14.11
N LEU A 105 14.97 1.94 13.26
CA LEU A 105 14.60 2.29 11.89
C LEU A 105 14.30 1.05 11.05
N GLU A 106 15.11 -0.01 11.21
CA GLU A 106 14.93 -1.29 10.52
C GLU A 106 13.60 -1.94 10.89
N ILE A 107 13.27 -2.02 12.18
CA ILE A 107 12.00 -2.58 12.66
C ILE A 107 10.81 -1.81 12.09
N VAL A 108 10.85 -0.47 12.16
CA VAL A 108 9.76 0.39 11.66
C VAL A 108 9.60 0.25 10.15
N THR A 109 10.71 0.25 9.40
CA THR A 109 10.68 0.18 7.93
C THR A 109 10.17 -1.18 7.45
N THR A 110 10.66 -2.27 8.03
CA THR A 110 10.18 -3.64 7.72
C THR A 110 8.69 -3.76 7.98
N ARG A 111 8.20 -3.21 9.11
CA ARG A 111 6.78 -3.24 9.43
C ARG A 111 5.96 -2.40 8.44
N LEU A 112 6.45 -1.24 8.04
CA LEU A 112 5.80 -0.35 7.08
C LEU A 112 5.63 -1.03 5.71
N VAL A 113 6.70 -1.66 5.20
CA VAL A 113 6.66 -2.40 3.93
C VAL A 113 5.62 -3.51 3.98
N GLN A 114 5.54 -4.25 5.09
CA GLN A 114 4.55 -5.32 5.24
C GLN A 114 3.11 -4.77 5.20
N ILE A 115 2.79 -3.76 6.03
CA ILE A 115 1.41 -3.23 6.07
C ILE A 115 1.04 -2.58 4.73
N ASN A 116 1.97 -1.88 4.08
CA ASN A 116 1.71 -1.29 2.77
C ASN A 116 1.40 -2.35 1.71
N LYS A 117 2.09 -3.51 1.75
CA LYS A 117 1.79 -4.65 0.89
C LYS A 117 0.39 -5.20 1.17
N ASP A 118 0.03 -5.38 2.44
CA ASP A 118 -1.30 -5.86 2.84
C ASP A 118 -2.40 -4.88 2.36
N ASN A 119 -2.17 -3.57 2.50
CA ASN A 119 -3.10 -2.52 2.04
C ASN A 119 -3.29 -2.54 0.53
N ALA A 120 -2.22 -2.76 -0.25
CA ALA A 120 -2.33 -2.90 -1.70
C ALA A 120 -3.23 -4.09 -2.06
N THR A 121 -3.09 -5.22 -1.37
CA THR A 121 -3.96 -6.39 -1.57
C THR A 121 -5.42 -6.12 -1.20
N TYR A 122 -5.69 -5.39 -0.11
CA TYR A 122 -7.06 -4.99 0.25
C TYR A 122 -7.69 -4.08 -0.81
N ALA A 123 -6.95 -3.09 -1.30
CA ALA A 123 -7.43 -2.18 -2.34
C ALA A 123 -7.73 -2.93 -3.64
N GLU A 124 -6.84 -3.81 -4.08
CA GLU A 124 -7.02 -4.64 -5.27
C GLU A 124 -8.25 -5.55 -5.17
N SER A 125 -8.41 -6.23 -4.04
CA SER A 125 -9.57 -7.11 -3.79
C SER A 125 -10.89 -6.32 -3.77
N GLY A 126 -10.87 -5.10 -3.21
CA GLY A 126 -12.03 -4.21 -3.23
C GLY A 126 -12.44 -3.81 -4.64
N ILE A 127 -11.47 -3.44 -5.49
CA ILE A 127 -11.70 -3.10 -6.91
C ILE A 127 -12.27 -4.30 -7.66
N GLN A 128 -11.72 -5.50 -7.48
CA GLN A 128 -12.22 -6.72 -8.13
C GLN A 128 -13.66 -7.03 -7.72
N THR A 129 -13.99 -6.88 -6.43
CA THR A 129 -15.35 -7.12 -5.93
C THR A 129 -16.35 -6.14 -6.53
N ILE A 130 -16.00 -4.85 -6.61
CA ILE A 130 -16.84 -3.83 -7.25
C ILE A 130 -16.98 -4.12 -8.75
N GLY A 131 -15.89 -4.49 -9.43
CA GLY A 131 -15.91 -4.89 -10.84
C GLY A 131 -16.89 -6.03 -11.11
N ASN A 132 -16.78 -7.11 -10.34
CA ASN A 132 -17.68 -8.26 -10.45
C ASN A 132 -19.13 -7.88 -10.12
N ALA A 133 -19.36 -7.05 -9.10
CA ALA A 133 -20.69 -6.57 -8.77
C ALA A 133 -21.28 -5.72 -9.92
N MET A 134 -20.48 -4.87 -10.56
CA MET A 134 -20.87 -4.08 -11.73
C MET A 134 -21.12 -4.94 -12.97
N GLU A 135 -20.33 -5.99 -13.20
CA GLU A 135 -20.56 -6.97 -14.26
C GLU A 135 -21.87 -7.73 -14.03
N ASN A 136 -22.11 -8.23 -12.82
CA ASN A 136 -23.37 -8.89 -12.46
C ASN A 136 -24.58 -7.95 -12.61
N LEU A 137 -24.45 -6.68 -12.21
CA LEU A 137 -25.49 -5.67 -12.42
C LEU A 137 -25.71 -5.42 -13.91
N LYS A 138 -24.64 -5.31 -14.70
CA LYS A 138 -24.72 -5.15 -16.15
C LYS A 138 -25.38 -6.35 -16.81
N GLU A 139 -25.06 -7.59 -16.43
CA GLU A 139 -25.71 -8.79 -16.94
C GLU A 139 -27.20 -8.85 -16.57
N THR A 140 -27.53 -8.44 -15.33
CA THR A 140 -28.92 -8.38 -14.86
C THR A 140 -29.72 -7.29 -15.57
N LEU A 141 -29.13 -6.09 -15.76
CA LEU A 141 -29.77 -4.93 -16.39
C LEU A 141 -29.82 -5.02 -17.91
N MET A 142 -28.81 -5.62 -18.55
CA MET A 142 -28.82 -5.90 -19.99
C MET A 142 -29.76 -7.05 -20.32
N GLY A 143 -30.21 -7.80 -19.31
CA GLY A 143 -31.23 -8.83 -19.41
C GLY A 143 -30.77 -10.02 -20.23
N GLN A 144 -31.06 -11.23 -19.73
CA GLN A 144 -31.30 -12.32 -20.66
C GLN A 144 -32.35 -11.84 -21.66
N LYS A 145 -32.01 -11.84 -22.97
CA LYS A 145 -32.95 -11.51 -24.04
C LYS A 145 -34.25 -12.25 -23.79
N THR A 146 -35.29 -11.54 -23.35
CA THR A 146 -36.62 -12.07 -22.98
C THR A 146 -37.44 -12.54 -24.19
N TYR A 147 -36.79 -13.04 -25.22
CA TYR A 147 -37.39 -13.65 -26.39
C TYR A 147 -36.57 -14.87 -26.80
N LYS A 148 -36.74 -16.00 -26.09
CA LYS A 148 -36.70 -17.30 -26.78
C LYS A 148 -37.96 -17.40 -27.65
N LYS A 149 -37.97 -16.67 -28.76
CA LYS A 149 -38.95 -16.85 -29.84
C LYS A 149 -38.57 -18.13 -30.58
N LYS A 150 -39.45 -19.12 -30.58
CA LYS A 150 -39.95 -19.77 -31.80
C LYS A 150 -40.99 -20.82 -31.43
N GLY A 151 -42.26 -20.41 -31.52
CA GLY A 151 -43.31 -21.34 -31.92
C GLY A 151 -42.90 -21.93 -33.26
N GLY A 152 -42.75 -23.25 -33.30
CA GLY A 152 -42.68 -23.98 -34.54
C GLY A 152 -44.09 -24.28 -34.99
N TYR A 153 -44.58 -23.57 -36.02
CA TYR A 153 -45.65 -24.12 -36.84
C TYR A 153 -45.09 -25.38 -37.49
N GLN A 154 -45.51 -26.56 -37.03
CA GLN A 154 -45.29 -27.79 -37.76
C GLN A 154 -46.29 -27.82 -38.92
N GLN A 155 -45.82 -27.42 -40.10
CA GLN A 155 -46.52 -27.75 -41.34
C GLN A 155 -46.12 -29.17 -41.71
N GLY A 156 -47.02 -30.12 -41.43
CA GLY A 156 -46.93 -31.54 -41.78
C GLY A 156 -48.25 -31.97 -42.45
N PRO A 157 -48.20 -32.95 -43.37
CA PRO A 157 -49.08 -33.02 -44.53
C PRO A 157 -50.50 -33.49 -44.20
N ASP A 158 -51.46 -33.03 -45.02
CA ASP A 158 -52.84 -33.53 -45.12
C ASP A 158 -52.91 -35.06 -44.99
N LYS A 159 -53.39 -35.57 -43.85
CA LYS A 159 -54.06 -36.89 -43.74
C LYS A 159 -55.09 -36.89 -42.60
N SER A 160 -56.35 -36.72 -43.01
CA SER A 160 -57.51 -37.55 -42.63
C SER A 160 -57.79 -37.84 -41.14
N GLY A 161 -58.82 -37.15 -40.61
CA GLY A 161 -59.96 -37.75 -39.89
C GLY A 161 -59.78 -38.19 -38.43
N HIS A 162 -60.57 -37.59 -37.51
CA HIS A 162 -61.75 -38.23 -36.90
C HIS A 162 -62.54 -37.18 -36.10
N PHE A 163 -63.86 -37.15 -36.34
CA PHE A 163 -64.83 -36.23 -35.74
C PHE A 163 -64.95 -36.41 -34.22
N VAL A 164 -65.18 -35.32 -33.48
CA VAL A 164 -65.68 -35.35 -32.10
C VAL A 164 -67.18 -35.03 -32.15
N SER A 165 -68.01 -36.02 -31.83
CA SER A 165 -69.44 -35.87 -31.58
C SER A 165 -69.68 -35.09 -30.29
N LYS A 166 -70.42 -33.99 -30.37
CA LYS A 166 -71.15 -33.40 -29.22
C LYS A 166 -72.60 -33.87 -29.33
N GLU A 167 -73.03 -34.71 -28.40
CA GLU A 167 -74.45 -34.86 -28.12
C GLU A 167 -74.92 -33.66 -27.27
N ALA A 168 -76.17 -33.28 -27.54
CA ALA A 168 -76.94 -32.22 -26.92
C ALA A 168 -77.63 -32.70 -25.62
#